data_AF-A0AAW1BGY2-F1
#
_entry.id   AF-A0AAW1BGY2-F1
#
_cell.length_a   1.000
_cell.length_b   1.000
_cell.length_c   1.000
_cell.angle_alpha   90.00
_cell.angle_beta   90.00
_cell.angle_gamma   90.00
#
_symmetry.space_group_name_H-M   'P 1'
#
loop_
_entity.id
_entity.type
_entity.pdbx_description
1 polymer ?
#
loop_
_entity_poly.entity_id
_entity_poly.type
_entity_poly.pdbx_seq_one_letter_code
_entity_poly.pdbx_strand_id
1 'polypeptide(L)' 'MMHFCDEVAVYEFLPSKRQTDICHYYQDTLDKACTWGTYHPQLYEKNMVKHLNQGTDEDIYNYGKVTLPGLRKAQC' A
#
# COMPACT_ATOMS: atom_id res chain seq x y z
N MET A 1 12.49 2.01 3.03
CA MET A 1 12.61 0.53 3.09
C MET A 1 13.27 -0.06 1.85
N MET A 2 12.82 0.23 0.63
CA MET A 2 13.40 -0.39 -0.61
C MET A 2 14.90 -0.13 -0.82
N HIS A 3 15.49 0.89 -0.20
CA HIS A 3 16.94 1.14 -0.22
C HIS A 3 17.74 0.18 0.69
N PHE A 4 17.10 -0.43 1.69
CA PHE A 4 17.76 -1.20 2.75
C PHE A 4 17.41 -2.69 2.73
N CYS A 5 16.39 -3.10 1.98
CA CYS A 5 15.89 -4.47 1.93
C CYS A 5 15.86 -4.97 0.49
N ASP A 6 16.08 -6.28 0.30
CA ASP A 6 15.97 -6.93 -1.01
C ASP A 6 14.52 -7.12 -1.49
N GLU A 7 13.59 -7.11 -0.55
CA GLU A 7 12.15 -7.20 -0.76
C GLU A 7 11.46 -6.44 0.39
N VAL A 8 10.34 -5.78 0.08
CA VAL A 8 9.54 -5.04 1.06
C VAL A 8 8.08 -5.47 0.93
N ALA A 9 7.53 -6.04 2.00
CA ALA A 9 6.09 -6.25 2.14
C ALA A 9 5.45 -5.01 2.77
N VAL A 10 4.44 -4.44 2.09
CA VAL A 10 3.68 -3.29 2.56
C VAL A 10 2.24 -3.74 2.80
N TYR A 11 1.69 -3.41 3.97
CA TYR A 11 0.37 -3.86 4.42
C TYR A 11 -0.62 -2.70 4.55
N GLU A 12 -1.84 -2.90 4.04
CA GLU A 12 -2.98 -1.96 4.07
C GLU A 12 -2.69 -0.56 3.51
N PHE A 13 -1.57 -0.39 2.79
CA PHE A 13 -1.36 0.78 1.94
C PHE A 13 -2.25 0.73 0.71
N LEU A 14 -2.25 -0.42 0.00
CA LEU A 14 -3.36 -0.79 -0.87
C LEU A 14 -4.38 -1.54 -0.03
N PRO A 15 -5.63 -1.05 0.05
CA PRO A 15 -6.59 -1.61 0.97
C PRO A 15 -7.04 -3.00 0.52
N SER A 16 -7.22 -3.89 1.50
CA SER A 16 -7.81 -5.21 1.29
C SER A 16 -9.33 -5.14 1.15
N LYS A 17 -9.99 -6.31 1.08
CA LYS A 17 -11.44 -6.45 1.25
C LYS A 17 -12.00 -5.90 2.56
N ARG A 18 -11.13 -5.56 3.53
CA ARG A 18 -11.48 -4.89 4.79
C ARG A 18 -11.50 -3.37 4.70
N GLN A 19 -11.40 -2.78 3.50
CA GLN A 19 -11.45 -1.33 3.33
C GLN A 19 -12.62 -0.74 4.12
N THR A 20 -12.33 0.30 4.89
CA THR A 20 -13.26 0.99 5.77
C THR A 20 -12.95 2.47 5.77
N ASP A 21 -13.88 3.27 6.29
CA ASP A 21 -13.68 4.70 6.51
C ASP A 21 -12.99 4.98 7.85
N ILE A 22 -12.79 3.97 8.70
CA ILE A 22 -11.98 4.10 9.93
C ILE A 22 -10.54 4.49 9.54
N CYS A 23 -10.11 5.67 9.96
CA CYS A 23 -8.84 6.26 9.53
C CYS A 23 -7.62 5.48 10.06
N HIS A 24 -7.67 5.05 11.32
CA HIS A 24 -6.56 4.36 11.98
C HIS A 24 -7.07 3.18 12.80
N TYR A 25 -6.33 2.07 12.82
CA TYR A 25 -6.76 0.83 13.49
C TYR A 25 -6.96 0.94 15.01
N TYR A 26 -6.42 2.00 15.63
CA TYR A 26 -6.46 2.24 17.08
C TYR A 26 -7.42 3.38 17.46
N GLN A 27 -8.19 3.90 16.51
CA GLN A 27 -9.14 5.00 16.71
C GLN A 27 -10.49 4.69 16.05
N ASP A 28 -11.53 5.40 16.49
CA ASP A 28 -12.89 5.25 15.95
C ASP A 28 -13.26 6.37 14.94
N THR A 29 -12.31 7.23 14.56
CA THR A 29 -12.54 8.33 13.64
C THR A 29 -12.79 7.83 12.22
N LEU A 30 -13.90 8.26 11.63
CA LEU A 30 -14.24 7.99 10.23
C LEU A 30 -13.77 9.15 9.35
N ASP A 31 -12.80 8.87 8.48
CA ASP A 31 -12.33 9.79 7.46
C ASP A 31 -11.81 9.03 6.22
N LYS A 32 -12.57 9.13 5.12
CA LYS A 32 -12.22 8.57 3.81
C LYS A 32 -10.89 9.11 3.28
N ALA A 33 -10.55 10.33 3.66
CA ALA A 33 -9.38 11.02 3.15
C ALA A 33 -8.08 10.37 3.64
N CYS A 34 -8.10 9.64 4.77
CA CYS A 34 -6.97 8.82 5.22
C CYS A 34 -6.66 7.66 4.26
N THR A 35 -7.66 7.11 3.57
CA THR A 35 -7.45 6.03 2.58
C THR A 35 -7.19 6.58 1.18
N TRP A 36 -7.90 7.64 0.77
CA TRP A 36 -7.90 8.08 -0.63
C TRP A 36 -7.09 9.36 -0.89
N GLY A 37 -6.63 10.04 0.15
CA GLY A 37 -5.88 11.28 0.06
C GLY A 37 -6.74 12.54 0.09
N THR A 38 -6.08 13.62 0.48
CA THR A 38 -6.62 14.99 0.56
C THR A 38 -5.43 15.92 0.39
N TYR A 39 -4.75 16.27 1.49
CA TYR A 39 -3.52 17.05 1.50
C TYR A 39 -2.38 16.33 0.77
N HIS A 40 -2.18 15.05 1.05
CA HIS A 40 -1.19 14.22 0.35
C HIS A 40 -1.77 13.65 -0.94
N PRO A 41 -0.94 13.49 -2.00
CA PRO A 41 -1.32 12.86 -3.26
C PRO A 41 -1.45 11.32 -3.13
N GLN A 42 -2.06 10.85 -2.04
CA GLN A 42 -2.12 9.45 -1.63
C GLN A 42 -2.67 8.53 -2.74
N LEU A 43 -3.66 9.02 -3.50
CA LEU A 43 -4.24 8.28 -4.63
C LEU A 43 -3.18 7.92 -5.68
N TYR A 44 -2.32 8.88 -6.03
CA TYR A 44 -1.27 8.68 -7.03
C TYR A 44 -0.11 7.82 -6.49
N GLU A 45 0.20 7.98 -5.20
CA GLU A 45 1.16 7.09 -4.52
C GLU A 45 0.68 5.64 -4.55
N LYS A 46 -0.62 5.40 -4.29
CA LYS A 46 -1.25 4.07 -4.39
C LYS A 46 -1.19 3.53 -5.81
N ASN A 47 -1.44 4.35 -6.83
CA ASN A 47 -1.30 3.93 -8.22
C ASN A 47 0.14 3.48 -8.54
N MET A 48 1.15 4.22 -8.07
CA MET A 48 2.56 3.84 -8.23
C MET A 48 2.89 2.53 -7.51
N VAL A 49 2.46 2.37 -6.25
CA VAL A 49 2.68 1.15 -5.48
C VAL A 49 1.99 -0.05 -6.13
N LYS A 50 0.78 0.13 -6.68
CA LYS A 50 0.07 -0.91 -7.44
C LYS A 50 0.82 -1.28 -8.72
N HIS A 51 1.34 -0.29 -9.44
CA HIS A 51 2.09 -0.50 -10.67
C HIS A 51 3.41 -1.27 -10.43
N LEU A 52 4.10 -0.99 -9.32
CA LEU A 52 5.37 -1.63 -8.97
C LEU A 52 5.22 -2.96 -8.23
N ASN A 53 4.00 -3.36 -7.85
CA ASN A 53 3.74 -4.58 -7.12
C ASN A 53 4.16 -5.83 -7.93
N GLN A 54 4.92 -6.72 -7.31
CA GLN A 54 5.28 -8.03 -7.87
C GLN A 54 4.39 -9.18 -7.33
N GLY A 55 3.52 -8.91 -6.35
CA GLY A 55 2.53 -9.87 -5.83
C GLY A 55 1.25 -9.94 -6.67
N THR A 56 0.30 -10.79 -6.26
CA THR A 56 -0.97 -10.99 -6.98
C THR A 56 -2.08 -10.05 -6.52
N ASP A 57 -3.16 -9.97 -7.29
CA ASP A 57 -4.37 -9.26 -6.90
C ASP A 57 -5.09 -9.96 -5.73
N GLU A 58 -5.02 -11.29 -5.63
CA GLU A 58 -5.55 -12.01 -4.47
C GLU A 58 -4.81 -11.67 -3.17
N ASP A 59 -3.50 -11.41 -3.23
CA ASP A 59 -2.73 -11.00 -2.05
C ASP A 59 -3.18 -9.63 -1.54
N ILE A 60 -3.45 -8.70 -2.46
CA ILE A 60 -4.02 -7.39 -2.11
C ILE A 60 -5.43 -7.59 -1.56
N TYR A 61 -6.30 -8.32 -2.26
CA TYR A 61 -7.70 -8.48 -1.86
C TYR A 61 -7.84 -9.15 -0.49
N ASN A 62 -7.10 -10.23 -0.23
CA ASN A 62 -7.27 -10.99 1.00
C ASN A 62 -6.46 -10.43 2.18
N TYR A 63 -5.26 -9.93 1.92
CA TYR A 63 -4.29 -9.57 2.97
C TYR A 63 -3.91 -8.09 3.00
N GLY A 64 -4.28 -7.32 1.97
CA GLY A 64 -3.84 -5.93 1.84
C GLY A 64 -2.33 -5.85 1.64
N LYS A 65 -1.72 -6.92 1.12
CA LYS A 65 -0.27 -7.08 1.00
C LYS A 65 0.18 -6.71 -0.41
N VAL A 66 1.20 -5.88 -0.48
CA VAL A 66 1.97 -5.58 -1.69
C VAL A 66 3.41 -6.01 -1.49
N THR A 67 4.03 -6.55 -2.54
CA THR A 67 5.44 -6.95 -2.54
C THR A 67 6.20 -6.06 -3.52
N LEU A 68 7.14 -5.25 -3.00
CA LEU A 68 7.99 -4.37 -3.79
C LEU A 68 9.44 -4.88 -3.79
N PRO A 69 10.15 -4.88 -4.93
CA PRO A 69 11.55 -5.25 -4.98
C PRO A 69 12.41 -4.17 -4.31
N GLY A 70 13.48 -4.60 -3.65
CA GLY A 70 14.55 -3.71 -3.23
C GLY A 70 15.26 -3.05 -4.41
N LEU A 71 15.73 -1.81 -4.24
CA LEU A 71 16.44 -1.09 -5.31
C LEU A 71 17.76 -1.76 -5.70
N ARG A 72 18.37 -2.56 -4.81
CA ARG A 72 19.55 -3.38 -5.14
C ARG A 72 19.30 -4.36 -6.29
N LYS A 73 18.05 -4.73 -6.55
CA LYS A 73 17.63 -5.64 -7.62
C LYS A 73 17.17 -4.91 -8.89
N ALA A 74 17.17 -3.59 -8.93
CA ALA A 74 16.78 -2.84 -10.12
C ALA A 74 17.81 -3.04 -11.26
N GLN A 75 17.31 -3.27 -12.47
CA GLN A 75 18.13 -3.37 -13.69
C GLN A 75 17.84 -2.15 -14.58
N CYS A 76 18.88 -1.60 -15.19
CA CYS A 76 18.83 -0.42 -16.05
C CYS A 76 19.40 -0.74 -17.42
#